data_AF-A0A2A8HXQ9-F1
#
_entry.id   AF-A0A2A8HXQ9-F1
#
_cell.length_a   1.000
_cell.length_b   1.000
_cell.length_c   1.000
_cell.angle_alpha   90.00
_cell.angle_beta   90.00
_cell.angle_gamma   90.00
#
_symmetry.space_group_name_H-M   'P 1'
#
loop_
_entity.id
_entity.type
_entity.pdbx_description
1 polymer ?
#
loop_
_entity_poly.entity_id
_entity_poly.type
_entity_poly.pdbx_seq_one_letter_code
_entity_poly.pdbx_strand_id
1 'polypeptide(L)'
;MKHPLASLAAAFLIVAGMQGAAAQPAANPGDPPSESGRPPGHPALASPPSLGFVAGTDLFKQCADDSATGTSYCFAYLAAVHDSVRAYESWLGFREFCTSNRLTQSDLRDLFLKDARRYPFELRGQAASVVVSSLKRAYPCAGMPPSAPRPGESSSPDD
;
A
#
# COMPACT_ATOMS: atom_id res chain seq x y z
N MET A 1 -17.62 -11.45 55.72
CA MET A 1 -18.69 -10.51 55.30
C MET A 1 -18.41 -10.16 53.84
N LYS A 2 -18.96 -10.94 52.89
CA LYS A 2 -20.04 -10.59 51.92
C LYS A 2 -19.64 -9.48 50.90
N HIS A 3 -19.44 -9.91 49.64
CA HIS A 3 -19.29 -9.13 48.38
C HIS A 3 -20.57 -8.33 48.01
N PRO A 4 -20.58 -7.43 46.99
CA PRO A 4 -20.56 -7.78 45.53
C PRO A 4 -19.64 -6.84 44.69
N LEU A 5 -18.95 -7.21 43.59
CA LEU A 5 -19.34 -7.78 42.29
C LEU A 5 -20.46 -7.02 41.53
N ALA A 6 -20.06 -6.13 40.62
CA ALA A 6 -20.88 -5.60 39.52
C ALA A 6 -19.94 -5.09 38.42
N SER A 7 -20.22 -5.13 37.13
CA SER A 7 -21.08 -5.94 36.28
C SER A 7 -20.59 -5.63 34.86
N LEU A 8 -20.44 -6.65 34.02
CA LEU A 8 -20.08 -6.51 32.61
C LEU A 8 -21.17 -5.79 31.81
N ALA A 9 -20.77 -4.96 30.85
CA ALA A 9 -21.58 -4.69 29.67
C ALA A 9 -20.66 -4.64 28.45
N ALA A 10 -20.54 -5.78 27.78
CA ALA A 10 -19.94 -5.90 26.45
C ALA A 10 -20.98 -5.43 25.41
N ALA A 11 -20.66 -4.38 24.67
CA ALA A 11 -21.44 -3.98 23.50
C ALA A 11 -20.92 -4.74 22.27
N PHE A 12 -21.55 -5.87 21.94
CA PHE A 12 -21.38 -6.53 20.65
C PHE A 12 -22.26 -5.82 19.61
N LEU A 13 -21.63 -5.12 18.67
CA LEU A 13 -22.29 -4.60 17.47
C LEU A 13 -22.45 -5.75 16.46
N ILE A 14 -23.69 -6.16 16.26
CA ILE A 14 -24.12 -7.13 15.25
C ILE A 14 -24.08 -6.42 13.89
N VAL A 15 -23.14 -6.80 13.03
CA VAL A 15 -23.21 -6.49 11.59
C VAL A 15 -24.06 -7.56 10.93
N ALA A 16 -25.31 -7.22 10.63
CA ALA A 16 -26.21 -8.04 9.83
C ALA A 16 -25.73 -8.08 8.38
N GLY A 17 -25.52 -9.29 7.86
CA GLY A 17 -25.17 -9.53 6.47
C GLY A 17 -26.33 -9.22 5.51
N MET A 18 -26.02 -8.60 4.39
CA MET A 18 -26.89 -8.60 3.21
C MET A 18 -26.32 -9.58 2.18
N GLN A 19 -26.81 -10.81 2.20
CA GLN A 19 -26.64 -11.76 1.10
C GLN A 19 -27.75 -11.48 0.08
N GLY A 20 -27.41 -10.72 -0.97
CA GLY A 20 -28.28 -10.54 -2.13
C GLY A 20 -28.15 -11.74 -3.07
N ALA A 21 -28.99 -12.77 -2.90
CA ALA A 21 -29.20 -13.80 -3.90
C ALA A 21 -30.15 -13.26 -4.98
N ALA A 22 -29.61 -12.84 -6.12
CA ALA A 22 -30.42 -12.52 -7.30
C ALA A 22 -30.91 -13.82 -7.94
N ALA A 23 -32.22 -14.04 -7.92
CA ALA A 23 -32.87 -15.10 -8.68
C ALA A 23 -32.76 -14.82 -10.19
N GLN A 24 -32.20 -15.76 -10.95
CA GLN A 24 -32.24 -15.75 -12.40
C GLN A 24 -33.64 -16.21 -12.88
N PRO A 25 -34.31 -15.48 -13.78
CA PRO A 25 -35.51 -15.99 -14.44
C PRO A 25 -35.15 -17.11 -15.41
N ALA A 26 -35.90 -18.22 -15.35
CA ALA A 26 -35.80 -19.34 -16.27
C ALA A 26 -36.17 -18.88 -17.70
N ALA A 27 -35.32 -19.22 -18.67
CA ALA A 27 -35.56 -18.96 -20.09
C ALA A 27 -36.67 -19.88 -20.63
N ASN A 28 -37.65 -19.30 -21.32
CA ASN A 28 -38.65 -20.05 -22.09
C ASN A 28 -38.01 -20.64 -23.35
N PRO A 29 -38.22 -21.93 -23.67
CA PRO A 29 -37.80 -22.51 -24.93
C PRO A 29 -38.83 -22.20 -26.01
N GLY A 30 -38.59 -21.17 -26.83
CA GLY A 30 -39.52 -20.87 -27.92
C GLY A 30 -39.27 -19.67 -28.84
N ASP A 31 -38.21 -18.88 -28.66
CA ASP A 31 -37.97 -17.72 -29.54
C ASP A 31 -36.90 -18.00 -30.62
N PRO A 32 -37.15 -17.63 -31.90
CA PRO A 32 -36.15 -17.71 -32.97
C PRO A 32 -35.04 -16.66 -32.78
N PRO A 33 -33.84 -16.87 -33.36
CA PRO A 33 -32.70 -15.97 -33.13
C PRO A 33 -32.93 -14.64 -33.86
N SER A 34 -33.22 -13.59 -33.08
CA SER A 34 -33.11 -12.21 -33.58
C SER A 34 -31.64 -11.80 -33.63
N GLU A 35 -31.03 -11.95 -34.81
CA GLU A 35 -29.86 -11.18 -35.22
C GLU A 35 -30.26 -9.71 -35.43
N SER A 36 -30.29 -8.90 -34.37
CA SER A 36 -30.16 -7.44 -34.48
C SER A 36 -30.07 -6.81 -33.10
N GLY A 37 -28.84 -6.51 -32.69
CA GLY A 37 -28.60 -5.76 -31.47
C GLY A 37 -27.21 -5.99 -30.92
N ARG A 38 -26.16 -5.69 -31.71
CA ARG A 38 -24.84 -5.49 -31.10
C ARG A 38 -24.96 -4.23 -30.22
N PRO A 39 -24.85 -4.33 -28.89
CA PRO A 39 -24.87 -3.14 -28.04
C PRO A 39 -23.74 -2.20 -28.48
N PRO A 40 -23.91 -0.87 -28.36
CA PRO A 40 -22.87 0.10 -28.67
C PRO A 40 -21.60 -0.33 -27.94
N GLY A 41 -20.50 -0.42 -28.69
CA GLY A 41 -19.26 -1.04 -28.25
C GLY A 41 -18.90 -0.61 -26.85
N HIS A 42 -18.91 -1.58 -25.92
CA HIS A 42 -18.21 -1.40 -24.66
C HIS A 42 -16.78 -0.97 -25.02
N PRO A 43 -16.26 0.13 -24.42
CA PRO A 43 -14.85 0.42 -24.56
C PRO A 43 -14.13 -0.87 -24.19
N ALA A 44 -13.25 -1.33 -25.09
CA ALA A 44 -12.43 -2.50 -24.83
C ALA A 44 -11.84 -2.30 -23.44
N LEU A 45 -12.25 -3.13 -22.48
CA LEU A 45 -11.64 -3.14 -21.16
C LEU A 45 -10.16 -3.30 -21.45
N ALA A 46 -9.40 -2.22 -21.24
CA ALA A 46 -7.96 -2.25 -21.39
C ALA A 46 -7.50 -3.51 -20.66
N SER A 47 -6.71 -4.34 -21.33
CA SER A 47 -6.16 -5.55 -20.72
C SER A 47 -5.71 -5.17 -19.31
N PRO A 48 -6.09 -5.95 -18.27
CA PRO A 48 -5.68 -5.62 -16.91
C PRO A 48 -4.17 -5.39 -16.99
N PRO A 49 -3.65 -4.28 -16.42
CA PRO A 49 -2.21 -4.10 -16.40
C PRO A 49 -1.65 -5.43 -15.94
N SER A 50 -0.66 -5.94 -16.69
CA SER A 50 0.16 -7.06 -16.24
C SER A 50 0.30 -6.93 -14.73
N LEU A 51 0.14 -8.01 -13.96
CA LEU A 51 0.42 -8.02 -12.51
C LEU A 51 1.91 -7.69 -12.21
N GLY A 52 2.58 -7.00 -13.13
CA GLY A 52 3.83 -6.29 -13.00
C GLY A 52 3.83 -5.47 -11.75
N PHE A 53 4.79 -5.83 -10.92
CA PHE A 53 5.20 -5.06 -9.77
C PHE A 53 5.46 -3.60 -10.18
N VAL A 54 5.02 -2.67 -9.33
CA VAL A 54 5.17 -1.23 -9.56
C VAL A 54 6.63 -0.85 -9.46
N ALA A 55 7.19 -0.21 -10.49
CA ALA A 55 8.55 0.30 -10.46
C ALA A 55 8.67 1.53 -9.55
N GLY A 56 9.83 1.71 -8.90
CA GLY A 56 10.08 2.86 -8.02
C GLY A 56 9.89 4.21 -8.72
N THR A 57 10.28 4.30 -10.00
CA THR A 57 10.07 5.49 -10.83
C THR A 57 8.60 5.85 -11.01
N ASP A 58 7.71 4.86 -11.11
CA ASP A 58 6.29 5.13 -11.34
C ASP A 58 5.60 5.54 -10.04
N LEU A 59 5.95 4.90 -8.92
CA LEU A 59 5.52 5.39 -7.60
C LEU A 59 6.00 6.83 -7.35
N PHE A 60 7.25 7.16 -7.70
CA PHE A 60 7.77 8.51 -7.57
C PHE A 60 6.93 9.53 -8.34
N LYS A 61 6.55 9.23 -9.59
CA LYS A 61 5.66 10.11 -10.38
C LYS A 61 4.31 10.31 -9.69
N GLN A 62 3.69 9.23 -9.20
CA GLN A 62 2.41 9.32 -8.50
C GLN A 62 2.51 10.15 -7.21
N CYS A 63 3.60 9.99 -6.45
CA CYS A 63 3.83 10.76 -5.23
C CYS A 63 4.20 12.22 -5.49
N ALA A 64 4.78 12.54 -6.65
CA ALA A 64 5.11 13.90 -7.05
C ALA A 64 3.95 14.62 -7.75
N ASP A 65 2.88 13.90 -8.11
CA ASP A 65 1.67 14.45 -8.70
C ASP A 65 0.71 14.99 -7.62
N ASP A 66 0.34 16.26 -7.75
CA ASP A 66 -0.58 16.94 -6.85
C ASP A 66 -2.06 16.72 -7.23
N SER A 67 -2.33 15.93 -8.26
CA SER A 67 -3.68 15.45 -8.55
C SER A 67 -4.23 14.61 -7.39
N ALA A 68 -5.54 14.67 -7.18
CA ALA A 68 -6.21 13.87 -6.15
C ALA A 68 -5.96 12.36 -6.34
N THR A 69 -5.88 11.89 -7.59
CA THR A 69 -5.60 10.50 -7.94
C THR A 69 -4.17 10.10 -7.58
N GLY A 70 -3.17 10.89 -8.00
CA GLY A 70 -1.76 10.61 -7.72
C GLY A 70 -1.46 10.62 -6.22
N THR A 71 -1.96 11.63 -5.52
CA THR A 71 -1.83 11.75 -4.06
C THR A 71 -2.50 10.58 -3.34
N SER A 72 -3.72 10.20 -3.70
CA SER A 72 -4.43 9.07 -3.08
C SER A 72 -3.71 7.74 -3.32
N TYR A 73 -3.24 7.51 -4.55
CA TYR A 73 -2.48 6.31 -4.90
C TYR A 73 -1.16 6.23 -4.10
N CYS A 74 -0.41 7.34 -4.04
CA CYS A 74 0.83 7.42 -3.29
C CYS A 74 0.63 7.05 -1.82
N PHE A 75 -0.35 7.67 -1.15
CA PHE A 75 -0.62 7.40 0.26
C PHE A 75 -1.04 5.95 0.50
N ALA A 76 -1.93 5.42 -0.34
CA ALA A 76 -2.36 4.03 -0.24
C ALA A 76 -1.17 3.04 -0.40
N TYR A 77 -0.30 3.29 -1.39
CA TYR A 77 0.85 2.42 -1.64
C TYR A 77 1.86 2.46 -0.49
N LEU A 78 2.23 3.66 -0.02
CA LEU A 78 3.18 3.82 1.07
C LEU A 78 2.68 3.20 2.38
N ALA A 79 1.40 3.40 2.70
CA ALA A 79 0.77 2.77 3.86
C ALA A 79 0.76 1.24 3.73
N ALA A 80 0.36 0.70 2.58
CA ALA A 80 0.35 -0.74 2.35
C ALA A 80 1.73 -1.39 2.53
N VAL A 81 2.80 -0.76 2.03
CA VAL A 81 4.18 -1.26 2.23
C VAL A 81 4.57 -1.18 3.70
N HIS A 82 4.34 -0.05 4.36
CA HIS A 82 4.66 0.13 5.78
C HIS A 82 3.95 -0.93 6.65
N ASP A 83 2.66 -1.11 6.45
CA ASP A 83 1.83 -2.04 7.22
C ASP A 83 2.20 -3.50 6.93
N SER A 84 2.54 -3.83 5.68
CA SER A 84 3.03 -5.17 5.33
C SER A 84 4.33 -5.51 6.05
N VAL A 85 5.28 -4.57 6.12
CA VAL A 85 6.54 -4.79 6.85
C VAL A 85 6.29 -4.92 8.36
N ARG A 86 5.39 -4.10 8.93
CA ARG A 86 4.99 -4.22 10.35
C ARG A 86 4.32 -5.56 10.64
N ALA A 87 3.48 -6.05 9.74
CA ALA A 87 2.88 -7.37 9.85
C ALA A 87 3.94 -8.48 9.81
N TYR A 88 4.91 -8.39 8.89
CA TYR A 88 6.03 -9.35 8.84
C TYR A 88 6.93 -9.28 10.07
N GLU A 89 7.16 -8.11 10.64
CA GLU A 89 7.86 -7.99 11.92
C GLU A 89 7.14 -8.76 13.02
N SER A 90 5.81 -8.59 13.13
CA SER A 90 5.02 -9.32 14.12
C SER A 90 5.03 -10.82 13.90
N TRP A 91 5.10 -11.28 12.65
CA TRP A 91 5.04 -12.71 12.33
C TRP A 91 6.42 -13.38 12.45
N LEU A 92 7.46 -12.74 11.94
CA LEU A 92 8.81 -13.31 11.82
C LEU A 92 9.75 -12.88 12.95
N GLY A 93 9.37 -11.89 13.76
CA GLY A 93 10.25 -11.31 14.78
C GLY A 93 11.42 -10.50 14.19
N PHE A 94 11.37 -10.19 12.89
CA PHE A 94 12.44 -9.46 12.19
C PHE A 94 12.02 -8.04 11.89
N ARG A 95 12.74 -7.06 12.45
CA ARG A 95 12.43 -5.65 12.32
C ARG A 95 13.37 -4.97 11.32
N GLU A 96 12.83 -4.56 10.18
CA GLU A 96 13.58 -3.87 9.13
C GLU A 96 13.92 -2.42 9.49
N PHE A 97 13.00 -1.69 10.15
CA PHE A 97 13.15 -0.27 10.51
C PHE A 97 12.38 0.10 11.79
N CYS A 98 12.79 1.19 12.44
CA CYS A 98 12.30 1.62 13.74
C CYS A 98 11.63 2.99 13.67
N THR A 99 10.34 3.02 13.31
CA THR A 99 9.55 4.26 13.23
C THR A 99 8.90 4.59 14.58
N SER A 100 8.57 5.86 14.77
CA SER A 100 7.74 6.32 15.89
C SER A 100 6.26 6.02 15.62
N ASN A 101 5.47 5.81 16.68
CA ASN A 101 4.01 5.60 16.61
C ASN A 101 3.24 6.85 16.11
N ARG A 102 3.94 7.97 15.85
CA ARG A 102 3.36 9.24 15.39
C ARG A 102 3.56 9.50 13.90
N LEU A 103 4.07 8.53 13.13
CA LEU A 103 4.33 8.71 11.71
C LEU A 103 3.02 8.83 10.93
N THR A 104 2.86 9.93 10.19
CA THR A 104 1.67 10.19 9.36
C THR A 104 1.90 9.74 7.92
N GLN A 105 0.81 9.64 7.13
CA GLN A 105 0.92 9.36 5.69
C GLN A 105 1.66 10.47 4.93
N SER A 106 1.50 11.73 5.36
CA SER A 106 2.25 12.87 4.82
C SER A 106 3.75 12.73 5.08
N ASP A 107 4.14 12.33 6.30
CA ASP A 107 5.55 12.09 6.63
C ASP A 107 6.15 10.99 5.75
N LEU A 108 5.40 9.92 5.48
CA LEU A 108 5.84 8.85 4.58
C LEU A 108 6.06 9.36 3.15
N ARG A 109 5.16 10.20 2.62
CA ARG A 109 5.29 10.79 1.27
C ARG A 109 6.50 11.71 1.21
N ASP A 110 6.63 12.63 2.16
CA ASP A 110 7.73 13.59 2.20
C ASP A 110 9.08 12.90 2.32
N LEU A 111 9.16 11.87 3.17
CA LEU A 111 10.34 11.02 3.30
C LEU A 111 10.70 10.35 1.97
N PHE A 112 9.73 9.67 1.35
CA PHE A 112 9.96 8.94 0.11
C PHE A 112 10.42 9.87 -1.01
N LEU A 113 9.77 11.03 -1.18
CA LEU A 113 10.16 12.01 -2.19
C LEU A 113 11.56 12.58 -1.93
N LYS A 114 11.88 12.90 -0.68
CA LYS A 114 13.21 13.40 -0.28
C LYS A 114 14.29 12.36 -0.57
N ASP A 115 14.08 11.11 -0.17
CA ASP A 115 15.05 10.03 -0.37
C ASP A 115 15.21 9.69 -1.86
N ALA A 116 14.12 9.59 -2.61
CA ALA A 116 14.12 9.34 -4.05
C ALA A 116 14.92 10.39 -4.85
N ARG A 117 14.83 11.67 -4.46
CA ARG A 117 15.62 12.75 -5.07
C ARG A 117 17.11 12.64 -4.73
N ARG A 118 17.44 12.17 -3.52
CA ARG A 118 18.83 11.96 -3.09
C ARG A 118 19.45 10.72 -3.74
N TYR A 119 18.65 9.68 -3.98
CA TYR A 119 19.10 8.39 -4.50
C TYR A 119 18.35 7.95 -5.76
N PRO A 120 18.41 8.72 -6.86
CA PRO A 120 17.59 8.48 -8.05
C PRO A 120 17.87 7.12 -8.72
N PHE A 121 19.08 6.58 -8.55
CA PHE A 121 19.44 5.26 -9.08
C PHE A 121 18.60 4.13 -8.48
N GLU A 122 18.16 4.24 -7.22
CA GLU A 122 17.35 3.18 -6.58
C GLU A 122 15.95 3.08 -7.16
N LEU A 123 15.43 4.14 -7.77
CA LEU A 123 14.09 4.13 -8.40
C LEU A 123 13.95 3.09 -9.51
N ARG A 124 15.06 2.56 -10.03
CA ARG A 124 15.08 1.44 -10.98
C ARG A 124 14.59 0.11 -10.39
N GLY A 125 14.55 0.01 -9.06
CA GLY A 125 14.07 -1.17 -8.35
C GLY A 125 12.55 -1.24 -8.25
N GLN A 126 12.06 -2.27 -7.57
CA GLN A 126 10.65 -2.40 -7.23
C GLN A 126 10.24 -1.38 -6.17
N ALA A 127 9.10 -0.72 -6.36
CA ALA A 127 8.66 0.39 -5.52
C ALA A 127 8.59 0.00 -4.04
N ALA A 128 8.05 -1.18 -3.70
CA ALA A 128 8.07 -1.69 -2.33
C ALA A 128 9.48 -1.75 -1.74
N SER A 129 10.46 -2.31 -2.46
CA SER A 129 11.86 -2.40 -2.00
C SER A 129 12.50 -1.02 -1.83
N VAL A 130 12.18 -0.06 -2.71
CA VAL A 130 12.68 1.32 -2.60
C VAL A 130 12.09 2.01 -1.38
N VAL A 131 10.79 1.86 -1.12
CA VAL A 131 10.12 2.41 0.06
C VAL A 131 10.72 1.84 1.33
N VAL A 132 10.90 0.51 1.41
CA VAL A 132 11.55 -0.12 2.57
C VAL A 132 12.99 0.40 2.74
N SER A 133 13.76 0.51 1.67
CA SER A 133 15.13 1.03 1.74
C SER A 133 15.17 2.48 2.23
N SER A 134 14.21 3.31 1.80
CA SER A 134 14.04 4.69 2.25
C SER A 134 13.73 4.74 3.76
N LEU A 135 12.81 3.89 4.22
CA LEU A 135 12.45 3.77 5.64
C LEU A 135 13.62 3.28 6.50
N LYS A 136 14.39 2.31 6.02
CA LYS A 136 15.58 1.78 6.72
C LYS A 136 16.64 2.86 6.94
N ARG A 137 16.86 3.72 5.94
CA ARG A 137 17.81 4.84 6.04
C ARG A 137 17.31 5.93 6.98
N ALA A 138 16.03 6.26 6.89
CA ALA A 138 15.43 7.31 7.70
C ALA A 138 15.27 6.91 9.18
N TYR A 139 15.01 5.63 9.42
CA TYR A 139 14.61 5.09 10.72
C TYR A 139 15.40 3.83 11.06
N PRO A 140 16.74 3.91 11.20
CA PRO A 140 17.54 2.76 11.58
C PRO A 140 17.19 2.32 13.00
N CYS A 141 17.14 1.01 13.23
CA CYS A 141 17.00 0.49 14.59
C CYS A 141 18.31 0.58 15.36
N ALA A 142 18.22 0.87 16.66
CA ALA A 142 19.36 0.85 17.57
C ALA A 142 20.07 -0.52 17.51
N GLY A 143 21.39 -0.50 17.41
CA GLY A 143 22.21 -1.71 17.32
C GLY A 143 22.33 -2.32 15.92
N MET A 144 21.66 -1.77 14.89
CA MET A 144 22.03 -2.10 13.50
C MET A 144 23.27 -1.30 13.10
N PRO A 145 24.26 -1.93 12.43
CA PRO A 145 25.36 -1.19 11.85
C PRO A 145 24.82 -0.14 10.86
N PRO A 146 25.45 1.04 10.76
CA PRO A 146 25.08 2.02 9.75
C PRO A 146 25.13 1.36 8.37
N SER A 147 24.15 1.69 7.52
CA SER A 147 24.12 1.19 6.14
C SER A 147 25.44 1.54 5.45
N ALA A 148 26.08 0.58 4.79
CA ALA A 148 27.34 0.85 4.09
C ALA A 148 27.16 2.02 3.09
N PRO A 149 28.16 2.92 2.95
CA PRO A 149 28.12 3.98 1.94
C PRO A 149 27.88 3.37 0.56
N ARG A 150 26.89 3.87 -0.17
CA ARG A 150 26.56 3.36 -1.50
C ARG A 150 27.53 3.92 -2.55
N PRO A 151 27.73 3.22 -3.69
CA PRO A 151 28.52 3.74 -4.80
C PRO A 151 27.99 5.11 -5.23
N GLY A 152 28.81 6.15 -5.08
CA GLY A 152 28.47 7.54 -5.40
C GLY A 152 28.12 8.45 -4.21
N GLU A 153 28.02 7.92 -2.99
CA GLU A 153 27.97 8.76 -1.79
C GLU A 153 29.41 9.12 -1.40
N SER A 154 29.88 10.31 -1.81
CA SER A 154 31.16 10.83 -1.36
C SER A 154 31.07 11.06 0.14
N SER A 155 31.75 10.22 0.90
CA SER A 155 32.10 10.47 2.29
C SER A 155 33.08 11.64 2.31
N SER A 156 32.59 12.88 2.17
CA SER A 156 33.36 14.04 2.57
C SER A 156 33.26 14.11 4.10
N PRO A 157 34.38 13.93 4.82
CA PRO A 157 34.46 14.35 6.20
C PRO A 157 34.46 15.89 6.17
N ASP A 158 33.36 16.53 6.56
CA ASP A 158 33.39 17.93 6.92
C ASP A 158 34.06 18.04 8.31
N ASP A 159 35.16 18.81 8.36
CA ASP A 159 35.99 19.18 9.52
C ASP A 159 35.20 19.84 10.67
#